data_AF-A0A7X8NBI6-F1
#
_entry.id   AF-A0A7X8NBI6-F1
#
_cell.length_a   1.000
_cell.length_b   1.000
_cell.length_c   1.000
_cell.angle_alpha   90.00
_cell.angle_beta   90.00
_cell.angle_gamma   90.00
#
_symmetry.space_group_name_H-M   'P 1'
#
loop_
_entity.id
_entity.type
_entity.pdbx_description
1 polymer ?
#
loop_
_entity_poly.entity_id
_entity_poly.type
_entity_poly.pdbx_seq_one_letter_code
_entity_poly.pdbx_strand_id
1 'polypeptide(L)'
;MDPSLLKCVFISSKRYKKELLINQNEVSILYSFIKNIINNEVMILNTNLGLDIYYLSSIDCKNIIENSFFIITTKKQNRANEYRVKTLTTLTEISNRFFDLSTMPIAFTCYSKNLVCQLKTLNIHNKQIVDLLLKIWQKTTNLSVLNALNSNQSNSVKNLLVKNSLNPIRNN
;
A
#
# COMPACT_ATOMS: atom_id res chain seq x y z
N MET A 1 11.50 -17.24 4.92
CA MET A 1 10.84 -16.88 3.65
C MET A 1 11.65 -15.78 3.01
N ASP A 2 11.89 -15.85 1.71
CA ASP A 2 12.75 -14.89 1.01
C ASP A 2 11.94 -13.63 0.65
N PRO A 3 12.19 -12.48 1.31
CA PRO A 3 11.43 -11.27 1.04
C PRO A 3 11.75 -10.67 -0.35
N SER A 4 12.74 -11.22 -1.07
CA SER A 4 13.02 -10.88 -2.48
C SER A 4 11.89 -11.29 -3.43
N LEU A 5 11.00 -12.20 -3.00
CA LEU A 5 9.89 -12.69 -3.81
C LEU A 5 8.69 -11.74 -3.83
N LEU A 6 8.65 -10.74 -2.95
CA LEU A 6 7.55 -9.78 -2.90
C LEU A 6 7.63 -8.80 -4.07
N LYS A 7 6.59 -8.83 -4.90
CA LYS A 7 6.39 -7.93 -6.03
C LYS A 7 5.05 -7.22 -5.90
N CYS A 8 4.91 -6.08 -6.58
CA CYS A 8 3.68 -5.31 -6.62
C CYS A 8 3.42 -4.77 -8.03
N VAL A 9 2.18 -4.89 -8.51
CA VAL A 9 1.68 -4.14 -9.67
C VAL A 9 0.74 -3.06 -9.15
N PHE A 10 1.13 -1.80 -9.35
CA PHE A 10 0.30 -0.64 -9.05
C PHE A 10 -0.38 -0.15 -10.33
N ILE A 11 -1.71 -0.07 -10.27
CA ILE A 11 -2.54 0.44 -11.37
C ILE A 11 -3.28 1.68 -10.86
N SER A 12 -3.11 2.80 -11.55
CA SER A 12 -3.80 4.06 -11.25
C SER A 12 -4.42 4.66 -12.50
N SER A 13 -5.44 5.51 -12.35
CA SER A 13 -5.94 6.29 -13.48
C SER A 13 -5.02 7.48 -13.76
N LYS A 14 -4.86 7.85 -15.03
CA LYS A 14 -4.19 9.09 -15.44
C LYS A 14 -4.97 10.34 -15.05
N ARG A 15 -6.30 10.22 -14.94
CA ARG A 15 -7.20 11.29 -14.51
C ARG A 15 -7.53 11.09 -13.04
N TYR A 16 -7.54 12.16 -12.26
CA TYR A 16 -7.99 12.09 -10.88
C TYR A 16 -9.46 11.65 -10.86
N LYS A 17 -9.74 10.55 -10.17
CA LYS A 17 -11.10 10.07 -9.89
C LYS A 17 -11.23 9.95 -8.37
N LYS A 18 -12.34 10.45 -7.81
CA LYS A 18 -12.65 10.24 -6.38
C LYS A 18 -13.08 8.80 -6.09
N GLU A 19 -13.51 8.09 -7.13
CA GLU A 19 -14.06 6.75 -7.07
C GLU A 19 -12.97 5.68 -7.22
N LEU A 20 -13.25 4.48 -6.70
CA LEU A 20 -12.41 3.30 -6.90
C LEU A 20 -12.36 2.92 -8.38
N LEU A 21 -11.22 2.38 -8.84
CA LEU A 21 -11.08 1.92 -10.23
C LEU A 21 -12.03 0.78 -10.56
N ILE A 22 -12.23 -0.11 -9.59
CA ILE A 22 -13.11 -1.27 -9.65
C ILE A 22 -13.91 -1.40 -8.35
N ASN A 23 -15.10 -1.99 -8.44
CA ASN A 23 -15.93 -2.27 -7.27
C ASN A 23 -15.47 -3.55 -6.55
N GLN A 24 -16.06 -3.84 -5.38
CA GLN A 24 -15.65 -4.99 -4.56
C GLN A 24 -15.84 -6.35 -5.25
N ASN A 25 -16.90 -6.52 -6.05
CA ASN A 25 -17.14 -7.76 -6.78
C ASN A 25 -16.07 -7.98 -7.87
N GLU A 26 -15.70 -6.92 -8.58
CA GLU A 26 -14.61 -6.91 -9.55
C GLU A 26 -13.26 -7.24 -8.88
N VAL A 27 -13.00 -6.74 -7.66
CA VAL A 27 -11.81 -7.10 -6.87
C VAL A 27 -11.79 -8.60 -6.57
N SER A 28 -12.91 -9.18 -6.12
CA SER A 28 -12.99 -10.60 -5.81
C SER A 28 -12.75 -11.49 -7.04
N ILE A 29 -13.28 -11.10 -8.20
CA ILE A 29 -13.05 -11.81 -9.47
C ILE A 29 -11.57 -11.74 -9.85
N LEU A 30 -10.97 -10.54 -9.78
CA LEU A 30 -9.56 -10.32 -10.09
C LEU A 30 -8.65 -11.13 -9.16
N TYR A 31 -8.93 -11.09 -7.86
CA TYR A 31 -8.22 -11.84 -6.85
C TYR A 31 -8.22 -13.33 -7.16
N SER A 32 -9.40 -13.93 -7.36
CA SER A 32 -9.52 -15.36 -7.65
C SER A 32 -8.76 -15.76 -8.91
N PHE A 33 -8.84 -14.95 -9.98
CA PHE A 33 -8.12 -15.22 -11.22
C PHE A 33 -6.60 -15.18 -11.03
N ILE A 34 -6.08 -14.12 -10.43
CA ILE A 34 -4.63 -13.96 -10.20
C ILE A 34 -4.11 -15.02 -9.22
N LYS A 35 -4.85 -15.29 -8.14
CA LYS A 35 -4.51 -16.30 -7.13
C LYS A 35 -4.34 -17.69 -7.77
N ASN A 36 -5.24 -18.06 -8.68
CA ASN A 36 -5.19 -19.34 -9.36
C ASN A 36 -3.99 -19.46 -10.32
N ILE A 37 -3.58 -18.36 -10.96
CA ILE A 37 -2.44 -18.37 -11.88
C ILE A 37 -1.10 -18.34 -11.15
N ILE A 38 -0.96 -17.46 -10.16
CA ILE A 38 0.29 -17.31 -9.41
C ILE A 38 0.50 -18.52 -8.48
N ASN A 39 -0.59 -19.15 -8.03
CA ASN A 39 -0.58 -20.29 -7.12
C ASN A 39 0.24 -20.02 -5.83
N ASN A 40 0.24 -18.78 -5.36
CA ASN A 40 0.92 -18.33 -4.16
C ASN A 40 0.15 -17.17 -3.49
N GLU A 41 0.62 -16.59 -2.39
CA GLU A 41 -0.03 -15.44 -1.76
C GLU A 41 -0.18 -14.27 -2.73
N VAL A 42 -1.38 -13.69 -2.74
CA VAL A 42 -1.77 -12.53 -3.55
C VAL A 42 -2.61 -11.65 -2.66
N MET A 43 -2.35 -10.35 -2.64
CA MET A 43 -3.15 -9.39 -1.89
C MET A 43 -3.47 -8.21 -2.79
N ILE A 44 -4.75 -7.87 -2.87
CA ILE A 44 -5.21 -6.71 -3.65
C ILE A 44 -5.67 -5.64 -2.67
N LEU A 45 -5.06 -4.46 -2.72
CA LEU A 45 -5.54 -3.27 -2.05
C LEU A 45 -6.23 -2.36 -3.06
N ASN A 46 -7.52 -2.17 -2.87
CA ASN A 46 -8.31 -1.26 -3.69
C ASN A 46 -8.49 0.07 -2.95
N THR A 47 -7.90 1.14 -3.47
CA THR A 47 -7.94 2.48 -2.87
C THR A 47 -8.37 3.52 -3.89
N ASN A 48 -8.71 4.72 -3.42
CA ASN A 48 -8.98 5.87 -4.29
C ASN A 48 -7.74 6.36 -5.07
N LEU A 49 -6.53 5.97 -4.65
CA LEU A 49 -5.30 6.28 -5.38
C LEU A 49 -5.03 5.28 -6.51
N GLY A 50 -5.71 4.13 -6.49
CA GLY A 50 -5.51 3.05 -7.43
C GLY A 50 -5.56 1.69 -6.75
N LEU A 51 -5.17 0.69 -7.53
CA LEU A 51 -5.15 -0.72 -7.17
C LEU A 51 -3.70 -1.17 -6.98
N ASP A 52 -3.35 -1.62 -5.78
CA ASP A 52 -2.07 -2.28 -5.52
C ASP A 52 -2.28 -3.78 -5.47
N ILE A 53 -1.56 -4.53 -6.30
CA ILE A 53 -1.65 -5.99 -6.37
C ILE A 53 -0.29 -6.54 -5.95
N TYR A 54 -0.20 -6.95 -4.69
CA TYR A 54 0.98 -7.60 -4.11
C TYR A 54 0.91 -9.10 -4.35
N TYR A 55 2.06 -9.71 -4.66
CA TYR A 55 2.14 -11.16 -4.86
C TYR A 55 3.54 -11.67 -4.52
N LEU A 56 3.60 -12.94 -4.10
CA LEU A 56 4.85 -13.65 -3.88
C LEU A 56 5.14 -14.55 -5.07
N SER A 57 6.18 -14.22 -5.84
CA SER A 57 6.59 -15.05 -6.99
C SER A 57 8.05 -14.78 -7.35
N SER A 58 8.75 -15.79 -7.85
CA SER A 58 10.06 -15.60 -8.50
C SER A 58 9.93 -15.00 -9.90
N ILE A 59 8.75 -15.13 -10.53
CA ILE A 59 8.46 -14.70 -11.90
C ILE A 59 7.76 -13.33 -11.87
N ASP A 60 8.02 -12.49 -12.87
CA ASP A 60 7.25 -11.27 -13.10
C ASP A 60 5.88 -11.60 -13.70
N CYS A 61 4.81 -11.33 -12.94
CA CYS A 61 3.44 -11.57 -13.35
C CYS A 61 2.74 -10.30 -13.88
N LYS A 62 3.48 -9.21 -14.13
CA LYS A 62 2.92 -7.92 -14.57
C LYS A 62 1.91 -8.06 -15.70
N ASN A 63 2.31 -8.68 -16.82
CA ASN A 63 1.47 -8.75 -18.01
C ASN A 63 0.16 -9.50 -17.75
N ILE A 64 0.21 -10.57 -16.96
CA ILE A 64 -0.98 -11.35 -16.59
C ILE A 64 -1.91 -10.48 -15.74
N ILE A 65 -1.37 -9.83 -14.71
CA ILE A 65 -2.14 -8.96 -13.81
C ILE A 65 -2.77 -7.79 -14.58
N GLU A 66 -1.99 -7.12 -15.43
CA GLU A 66 -2.42 -5.99 -16.26
C GLU A 66 -3.52 -6.40 -17.24
N ASN A 67 -3.34 -7.51 -17.96
CA ASN A 67 -4.35 -8.02 -18.89
C ASN A 67 -5.64 -8.44 -18.16
N SER A 68 -5.51 -9.07 -16.99
CA SER A 68 -6.67 -9.46 -16.16
C SER A 68 -7.47 -8.26 -15.71
N PHE A 69 -6.78 -7.21 -15.26
CA PHE A 69 -7.40 -5.94 -14.91
C PHE A 69 -8.14 -5.32 -16.10
N PHE A 70 -7.51 -5.30 -17.28
CA PHE A 70 -8.15 -4.76 -18.48
C PHE A 70 -9.38 -5.57 -18.91
N ILE A 71 -9.34 -6.90 -18.86
CA ILE A 71 -10.51 -7.75 -19.13
C ILE A 71 -11.68 -7.37 -18.22
N ILE A 72 -11.44 -7.23 -16.91
CA ILE A 72 -12.47 -6.86 -15.94
C ILE A 72 -13.03 -5.46 -16.22
N THR A 73 -12.16 -4.52 -16.57
CA THR A 73 -12.55 -3.12 -16.81
C THR A 73 -13.06 -2.82 -18.21
N THR A 74 -12.97 -3.78 -19.14
CA THR A 74 -13.39 -3.62 -20.55
C THR A 74 -14.86 -3.19 -20.67
N LYS A 75 -15.72 -3.64 -19.74
CA LYS A 75 -17.15 -3.28 -19.71
C LYS A 75 -17.41 -1.78 -19.54
N LYS A 76 -16.42 -1.01 -19.07
CA LYS A 76 -16.55 0.42 -18.77
C LYS A 76 -16.14 1.34 -19.93
N GLN A 77 -15.87 0.79 -21.14
CA GLN A 77 -15.26 1.50 -22.28
C GLN A 77 -13.92 2.20 -21.97
N ASN A 78 -13.33 1.95 -20.80
CA ASN A 78 -12.08 2.56 -20.42
C ASN A 78 -10.97 1.99 -21.30
N ARG A 79 -10.27 2.87 -22.02
CA ARG A 79 -9.16 2.46 -22.87
C ARG A 79 -7.92 2.21 -22.00
N ALA A 80 -7.08 1.24 -22.38
CA ALA A 80 -5.82 0.95 -21.66
C ALA A 80 -4.95 2.20 -21.48
N ASN A 81 -5.02 3.15 -22.43
CA ASN A 81 -4.32 4.42 -22.38
C ASN A 81 -4.80 5.38 -21.28
N GLU A 82 -5.87 5.09 -20.54
CA GLU A 82 -6.37 5.88 -19.41
C GLU A 82 -5.72 5.52 -18.08
N TYR A 83 -4.93 4.44 -18.05
CA TYR A 83 -4.30 3.92 -16.86
C TYR A 83 -2.78 4.09 -16.88
N ARG A 84 -2.19 4.17 -15.69
CA ARG A 84 -0.75 4.04 -15.47
C ARG A 84 -0.53 2.74 -14.72
N VAL A 85 0.33 1.89 -15.26
CA VAL A 85 0.75 0.63 -14.63
C VAL A 85 2.22 0.75 -14.27
N LYS A 86 2.55 0.53 -13.00
CA LYS A 86 3.91 0.51 -12.48
C LYS A 86 4.15 -0.81 -11.76
N THR A 87 5.23 -1.50 -12.11
CA THR A 87 5.68 -2.69 -11.38
C THR A 87 6.76 -2.30 -10.40
N LEU A 88 6.69 -2.86 -9.19
CA LEU A 88 7.72 -2.79 -8.16
C LEU A 88 8.17 -4.23 -7.92
N THR A 89 9.43 -4.51 -8.25
CA THR A 89 10.01 -5.85 -8.25
C THR A 89 10.89 -6.10 -7.01
N THR A 90 11.23 -5.04 -6.28
CA THR A 90 12.08 -5.12 -5.08
C THR A 90 11.44 -4.48 -3.86
N LEU A 91 11.85 -4.94 -2.68
CA LEU A 91 11.46 -4.32 -1.40
C LEU A 91 11.84 -2.84 -1.33
N THR A 92 12.97 -2.46 -1.91
CA THR A 92 13.43 -1.06 -1.96
C THR A 92 12.47 -0.19 -2.75
N GLU A 93 12.00 -0.64 -3.92
CA GLU A 93 11.02 0.08 -4.72
C GLU A 93 9.67 0.22 -4.00
N ILE A 94 9.23 -0.85 -3.32
CA ILE A 94 8.02 -0.83 -2.49
C ILE A 94 8.18 0.16 -1.33
N SER A 95 9.31 0.12 -0.63
CA SER A 95 9.62 1.04 0.47
C SER A 95 9.69 2.50 0.00
N ASN A 96 10.31 2.77 -1.14
CA ASN A 96 10.40 4.11 -1.71
C ASN A 96 9.01 4.65 -2.05
N ARG A 97 8.11 3.82 -2.59
CA ARG A 97 6.72 4.23 -2.81
C ARG A 97 6.01 4.62 -1.51
N PHE A 98 6.21 3.86 -0.44
CA PHE A 98 5.65 4.21 0.87
C PHE A 98 6.22 5.53 1.40
N PHE A 99 7.51 5.76 1.18
CA PHE A 99 8.17 7.01 1.54
C PHE A 99 7.59 8.18 0.75
N ASP A 100 7.50 8.06 -0.58
CA ASP A 100 6.90 9.08 -1.45
C ASP A 100 5.48 9.41 -1.01
N LEU A 101 4.68 8.38 -0.71
CA LEU A 101 3.32 8.57 -0.23
C LEU A 101 3.29 9.30 1.13
N SER A 102 4.24 9.03 2.03
CA SER A 102 4.35 9.69 3.33
C SER A 102 4.61 11.19 3.25
N THR A 103 5.17 11.66 2.12
CA THR A 103 5.34 13.10 1.85
C THR A 103 4.03 13.81 1.50
N MET A 104 2.94 13.06 1.27
CA MET A 104 1.60 13.57 0.91
C MET A 104 0.60 13.24 2.04
N PRO A 105 0.49 14.06 3.10
CA PRO A 105 -0.20 13.66 4.35
C PRO A 105 -1.64 13.20 4.19
N ILE A 106 -2.40 13.84 3.28
CA ILE A 106 -3.80 13.48 3.02
C ILE A 106 -3.88 12.12 2.32
N ALA A 107 -3.11 11.94 1.25
CA ALA A 107 -3.06 10.68 0.49
C ALA A 107 -2.54 9.54 1.37
N PHE A 108 -1.50 9.79 2.16
CA PHE A 108 -0.97 8.88 3.15
C PHE A 108 -2.04 8.46 4.15
N THR A 109 -2.75 9.40 4.78
CA THR A 109 -3.79 9.10 5.77
C THR A 109 -4.91 8.25 5.18
N CYS A 110 -5.40 8.60 3.99
CA CYS A 110 -6.44 7.82 3.30
C CYS A 110 -5.96 6.40 2.99
N TYR A 111 -4.74 6.28 2.45
CA TYR A 111 -4.14 4.99 2.14
C TYR A 111 -3.94 4.14 3.40
N SER A 112 -3.37 4.70 4.47
CA SER A 112 -3.15 4.03 5.76
C SER A 112 -4.45 3.46 6.32
N LYS A 113 -5.53 4.25 6.29
CA LYS A 113 -6.84 3.82 6.79
C LYS A 113 -7.37 2.65 5.96
N ASN A 114 -7.28 2.73 4.64
CA ASN A 114 -7.72 1.65 3.74
C ASN A 114 -6.87 0.38 3.93
N LEU A 115 -5.54 0.53 4.01
CA LEU A 115 -4.62 -0.56 4.30
C LEU A 115 -5.02 -1.25 5.62
N VAL A 116 -5.07 -0.52 6.73
CA VAL A 116 -5.42 -1.11 8.04
C VAL A 116 -6.81 -1.76 8.02
N CYS A 117 -7.79 -1.15 7.37
CA CYS A 117 -9.14 -1.71 7.25
C CYS A 117 -9.13 -3.04 6.48
N GLN A 118 -8.47 -3.09 5.33
CA GLN A 118 -8.38 -4.28 4.48
C GLN A 118 -7.47 -5.36 5.11
N LEU A 119 -6.43 -4.96 5.85
CA LEU A 119 -5.57 -5.90 6.57
C LEU A 119 -6.32 -6.64 7.67
N LYS A 120 -7.26 -5.99 8.37
CA LYS A 120 -8.11 -6.65 9.38
C LYS A 120 -8.97 -7.76 8.79
N THR A 121 -9.41 -7.61 7.54
CA THR A 121 -10.27 -8.60 6.85
C THR A 121 -9.47 -9.67 6.10
N LEU A 122 -8.23 -9.38 5.69
CA LEU A 122 -7.39 -10.25 4.86
C LEU A 122 -6.38 -11.11 5.64
N ASN A 123 -6.29 -10.93 6.97
CA ASN A 123 -5.23 -11.47 7.82
C ASN A 123 -5.13 -13.01 7.86
N ILE A 124 -6.16 -13.73 7.40
CA ILE A 124 -6.20 -15.21 7.43
C ILE A 124 -5.52 -15.82 6.19
N HIS A 125 -5.59 -15.17 5.02
CA HIS A 125 -5.17 -15.78 3.75
C HIS A 125 -3.85 -15.25 3.17
N ASN A 126 -3.41 -14.06 3.61
CA ASN A 126 -2.27 -13.33 3.03
C ASN A 126 -1.23 -12.92 4.08
N LYS A 127 -1.10 -13.71 5.15
CA LYS A 127 -0.34 -13.34 6.35
C LYS A 127 1.11 -12.92 6.01
N GLN A 128 1.77 -13.60 5.07
CA GLN A 128 3.16 -13.28 4.76
C GLN A 128 3.29 -11.92 4.07
N ILE A 129 2.42 -11.64 3.09
CA ILE A 129 2.38 -10.32 2.44
C ILE A 129 2.05 -9.23 3.47
N VAL A 130 1.08 -9.48 4.36
CA VAL A 130 0.71 -8.53 5.42
C VAL A 130 1.89 -8.23 6.33
N ASP A 131 2.59 -9.25 6.83
CA ASP A 131 3.74 -9.09 7.73
C ASP A 131 4.87 -8.29 7.06
N LEU A 132 5.16 -8.58 5.79
CA LEU A 132 6.17 -7.84 5.02
C LEU A 132 5.79 -6.37 4.83
N LEU A 133 4.53 -6.09 4.47
CA LEU A 133 4.06 -4.73 4.27
C LEU A 133 4.02 -3.94 5.58
N LEU A 134 3.60 -4.56 6.69
CA LEU A 134 3.67 -3.94 8.01
C LEU A 134 5.11 -3.61 8.40
N LYS A 135 6.07 -4.50 8.12
CA LYS A 135 7.49 -4.26 8.39
C LYS A 135 8.04 -3.09 7.57
N ILE A 136 7.71 -3.03 6.26
CA ILE A 136 8.12 -1.92 5.38
C ILE A 136 7.47 -0.62 5.85
N TRP A 137 6.18 -0.67 6.20
CA TRP A 137 5.42 0.47 6.67
C TRP A 137 6.03 1.06 7.95
N GLN A 138 6.23 0.24 8.98
CA GLN A 138 6.84 0.65 10.25
C GLN A 138 8.21 1.28 10.05
N LYS A 139 9.04 0.68 9.18
CA LYS A 139 10.35 1.23 8.83
C LYS A 139 10.20 2.63 8.21
N THR A 140 9.27 2.79 7.28
CA THR A 140 9.03 4.06 6.57
C THR A 140 8.50 5.15 7.51
N THR A 141 7.55 4.81 8.40
CA THR A 141 7.00 5.76 9.37
C THR A 141 8.02 6.18 10.43
N ASN A 142 8.86 5.27 10.88
CA ASN A 142 9.93 5.61 11.83
C ASN A 142 10.97 6.52 11.16
N LEU A 143 11.29 6.27 9.89
CA LEU A 143 12.21 7.12 9.13
C LEU A 143 11.63 8.52 8.89
N SER A 144 10.35 8.64 8.55
CA SER A 144 9.71 9.94 8.33
C SER A 144 9.61 10.75 9.61
N VAL A 145 9.33 10.11 10.76
CA VAL A 145 9.38 10.75 12.08
C VAL A 145 10.80 11.22 12.40
N LEU A 146 11.82 10.39 12.22
CA LEU A 146 13.22 10.77 12.45
C LEU A 146 13.64 11.94 11.55
N ASN A 147 13.26 11.93 10.27
CA ASN A 147 13.56 13.01 9.34
C ASN A 147 12.82 14.30 9.71
N ALA A 148 11.57 14.23 10.16
CA ALA A 148 10.81 15.38 10.65
C ALA A 148 11.41 15.94 11.95
N LEU A 149 11.96 15.09 12.83
CA LEU A 149 12.68 15.52 14.03
C LEU A 149 14.01 16.20 13.68
N ASN A 150 14.73 15.69 12.68
CA ASN A 150 16.00 16.24 12.22
C ASN A 150 15.81 17.55 11.42
N SER A 151 14.72 17.69 10.65
CA SER A 151 14.37 18.93 9.95
C SER A 151 13.83 20.01 10.87
N ASN A 152 13.29 19.65 12.04
CA ASN A 152 12.71 20.57 13.03
C ASN A 152 13.68 20.95 14.17
N GLN A 153 15.00 20.99 13.92
CA GLN A 153 15.93 21.80 14.73
C GLN A 153 15.74 23.32 14.51
N SER A 154 14.49 23.79 14.44
CA SER A 154 14.10 25.17 14.69
C SER A 154 12.92 25.18 15.68
N ASN A 155 13.28 25.08 16.95
CA ASN A 155 12.65 25.58 18.17
C ASN A 155 11.19 25.25 18.56
N SER A 156 10.30 24.69 17.73
CA SER A 156 8.89 24.57 18.14
C SER A 156 8.49 23.26 18.83
N VAL A 157 9.22 22.15 18.65
CA VAL A 157 8.79 20.82 19.14
C VAL A 157 9.29 20.50 20.56
N LYS A 158 10.35 21.17 21.04
CA LYS A 158 10.88 20.99 22.41
C LYS A 158 9.84 21.31 23.50
N ASN A 159 8.88 22.20 23.23
CA ASN A 159 7.89 22.62 24.22
C ASN A 159 6.70 21.65 24.37
N LEU A 160 6.50 20.70 23.44
CA LEU A 160 5.42 19.72 23.51
C LEU A 160 5.79 18.44 24.29
N LEU A 161 7.08 18.10 24.35
CA LEU A 161 7.54 16.91 25.09
C LEU A 161 7.85 17.19 26.57
N VAL A 162 8.16 18.43 26.96
CA VAL A 162 8.38 18.79 28.38
C VAL A 162 7.07 18.87 29.18
N LYS A 163 5.92 19.15 28.53
CA LYS A 163 4.61 19.20 29.22
C LYS A 163 4.02 17.82 29.53
N ASN A 164 4.44 16.76 28.84
CA ASN A 164 3.93 15.40 29.08
C ASN A 164 4.85 14.54 29.96
N SER A 165 6.01 15.04 30.39
CA SER A 165 6.94 14.33 31.29
C SER A 165 6.88 14.81 32.75
N LEU A 166 5.91 15.66 33.12
CA LEU A 166 5.66 16.07 34.50
C LEU A 166 4.19 15.84 34.86
N ASN A 167 3.83 14.56 35.02
CA ASN A 167 2.77 14.14 35.95
C ASN A 167 2.98 12.66 36.30
N PRO A 168 3.90 12.33 37.24
CA PRO A 168 3.83 11.07 37.92
C PRO A 168 2.70 11.15 38.96
N ILE A 169 1.67 10.35 38.71
CA ILE A 169 0.87 9.58 39.68
C ILE A 169 1.20 9.95 41.14
N ARG A 170 0.36 10.77 41.78
CA ARG A 170 0.23 10.78 43.24
C ARG A 170 -0.72 9.66 43.64
N ASN A 171 -0.16 8.54 44.07
CA ASN A 171 -0.87 7.61 44.93
C ASN A 171 -1.08 8.29 46.30
N ASN A 172 -2.29 8.22 46.81
CA ASN A 172 -2.62 8.05 48.23
C ASN A 172 -3.98 7.37 48.30
#